data_AF-A0AAW9BU18-F1
#
_entry.id   AF-A0AAW9BU18-F1
#
_cell.length_a   1.000
_cell.length_b   1.000
_cell.length_c   1.000
_cell.angle_alpha   90.00
_cell.angle_beta   90.00
_cell.angle_gamma   90.00
#
_symmetry.space_group_name_H-M   'P 1'
#
loop_
_entity.id
_entity.type
_entity.pdbx_description
1 polymer ?
#
loop_
_entity_poly.entity_id
_entity_poly.type
_entity_poly.pdbx_seq_one_letter_code
_entity_poly.pdbx_strand_id
1 'polypeptide(L)' 'LIYPHIDLPLTAIDDFLSLADQDPFFAELDAILCANNYVWNAHAEKALLEFYDVSLTV' A
#
# COMPACT_ATOMS: atom_id res chain seq x y z
N LEU A 1 -7.58 -6.92 -3.68
CA LEU A 1 -6.90 -8.10 -3.08
C LEU A 1 -7.09 -8.03 -1.58
N ILE A 2 -7.04 -9.16 -0.87
CA ILE A 2 -7.12 -9.19 0.59
C ILE A 2 -5.89 -9.93 1.10
N TYR A 3 -5.14 -9.30 2.01
CA TYR A 3 -3.97 -9.88 2.65
C TYR A 3 -4.36 -10.43 4.03
N PRO A 4 -4.54 -11.75 4.20
CA PRO A 4 -5.15 -12.33 5.40
C PRO A 4 -4.28 -12.19 6.67
N HIS A 5 -3.00 -11.88 6.52
CA HIS A 5 -2.03 -11.72 7.61
C HIS A 5 -1.58 -10.28 7.83
N ILE A 6 -2.15 -9.34 7.06
CA ILE A 6 -1.81 -7.92 7.12
C ILE A 6 -3.05 -7.19 7.59
N ASP A 7 -2.91 -6.41 8.65
CA ASP A 7 -3.96 -5.52 9.12
C ASP A 7 -3.97 -4.27 8.24
N LEU A 8 -4.65 -4.36 7.10
CA LEU A 8 -4.89 -3.25 6.19
C LEU A 8 -6.37 -2.83 6.28
N PRO A 9 -6.66 -1.54 6.56
CA PRO A 9 -8.02 -1.05 6.48
C PRO A 9 -8.57 -1.19 5.05
N LEU A 10 -9.89 -1.40 4.95
CA LEU A 10 -10.61 -1.58 3.68
C LEU A 10 -10.84 -0.22 3.00
N THR A 11 -9.73 0.46 2.70
CA THR A 11 -9.67 1.82 2.14
C THR A 11 -9.56 1.77 0.61
N ALA A 12 -10.16 2.73 -0.07
CA ALA A 12 -10.04 2.87 -1.51
C ALA A 12 -8.60 3.24 -1.90
N ILE A 13 -8.16 2.83 -3.09
CA ILE A 13 -6.80 3.08 -3.57
C ILE A 13 -6.51 4.59 -3.73
N ASP A 14 -7.51 5.37 -4.10
CA ASP A 14 -7.43 6.84 -4.19
C ASP A 14 -7.50 7.54 -2.82
N ASP A 15 -7.92 6.82 -1.78
CA ASP A 15 -8.08 7.34 -0.41
C ASP A 15 -6.91 6.95 0.50
N PHE A 16 -5.83 6.37 -0.05
CA PHE A 16 -4.61 6.09 0.73
C PHE A 16 -3.96 7.36 1.28
N LEU A 17 -4.11 8.51 0.61
CA LEU A 17 -3.66 9.79 1.13
C LEU A 17 -4.31 10.14 2.48
N SER A 18 -5.56 9.74 2.72
CA SER A 18 -6.23 9.94 4.02
C SER A 18 -5.56 9.14 5.16
N LEU A 19 -4.89 8.03 4.84
CA LEU A 19 -4.12 7.23 5.79
C LEU A 19 -2.70 7.75 6.01
N ALA A 20 -2.23 8.70 5.18
CA ALA A 20 -0.92 9.33 5.35
C ALA A 20 -0.76 10.08 6.68
N ASP A 21 -1.88 10.50 7.29
CA ASP A 21 -1.92 11.11 8.62
C ASP A 21 -1.54 10.10 9.73
N GLN A 22 -1.85 8.82 9.53
CA GLN A 22 -1.50 7.75 10.46
C GLN A 22 -0.05 7.31 10.25
N ASP A 23 0.33 7.03 9.00
CA ASP A 23 1.67 6.60 8.65
C ASP A 23 2.15 7.24 7.34
N PRO A 24 3.35 7.84 7.32
CA PRO A 24 3.90 8.48 6.13
C PRO A 24 4.14 7.50 4.97
N PHE A 25 4.20 6.20 5.26
CA PHE A 25 4.26 5.13 4.25
C PHE A 25 3.09 5.20 3.25
N PHE A 26 1.88 5.52 3.70
CA PHE A 26 0.72 5.62 2.80
C PHE A 26 0.83 6.80 1.82
N ALA A 27 1.56 7.87 2.17
CA ALA A 27 1.85 8.95 1.22
C ALA A 27 2.81 8.48 0.11
N GLU A 28 3.80 7.65 0.44
CA GLU A 28 4.69 7.05 -0.56
C GLU A 28 3.92 6.07 -1.45
N LEU A 29 3.03 5.27 -0.87
CA LEU A 29 2.16 4.35 -1.61
C LEU A 29 1.22 5.10 -2.56
N ASP A 30 0.57 6.17 -2.09
CA ASP A 30 -0.29 7.04 -2.90
C ASP A 30 0.48 7.65 -4.08
N ALA A 31 1.71 8.12 -3.86
CA ALA A 31 2.55 8.65 -4.93
C ALA A 31 2.84 7.60 -6.03
N ILE A 32 3.10 6.35 -5.64
CA ILE A 32 3.30 5.22 -6.58
C ILE A 32 2.00 4.96 -7.36
N LEU A 33 0.86 4.93 -6.67
CA LEU A 33 -0.44 4.68 -7.28
C LEU A 33 -0.84 5.81 -8.23
N CYS A 34 -0.66 7.06 -7.83
CA CYS A 34 -0.91 8.24 -8.66
C CYS A 34 -0.10 8.19 -9.96
N ALA A 35 1.18 7.80 -9.90
CA ALA A 35 2.02 7.62 -11.08
C ALA A 35 1.55 6.49 -12.01
N ASN A 36 0.75 5.55 -11.49
CA ASN A 36 0.21 4.39 -12.19
C ASN A 36 -1.31 4.47 -12.39
N ASN A 37 -1.88 5.69 -12.44
CA ASN A 37 -3.33 5.91 -12.67
C ASN A 37 -4.24 5.30 -11.58
N TYR A 38 -3.78 5.31 -10.33
CA TYR A 38 -4.44 4.68 -9.17
C TYR A 38 -4.74 3.19 -9.38
N VAL A 39 -3.92 2.52 -10.20
CA VAL A 39 -3.98 1.08 -10.41
C VAL A 39 -3.02 0.39 -9.46
N TRP A 40 -3.52 -0.60 -8.73
CA TRP A 40 -2.69 -1.45 -7.90
C TRP A 40 -1.66 -2.20 -8.75
N ASN A 41 -0.37 -1.93 -8.53
CA ASN A 41 0.73 -2.53 -9.27
C ASN A 41 1.67 -3.32 -8.35
N ALA A 42 2.61 -4.05 -8.95
CA ALA A 42 3.58 -4.84 -8.20
C ALA A 42 4.49 -3.99 -7.29
N HIS A 43 4.75 -2.72 -7.64
CA HIS A 43 5.56 -1.83 -6.80
C HIS A 43 4.82 -1.44 -5.51
N ALA A 44 3.53 -1.11 -5.60
CA ALA A 44 2.67 -0.82 -4.45
C ALA A 44 2.53 -2.03 -3.54
N GLU A 45 2.32 -3.21 -4.12
CA GLU A 45 2.30 -4.48 -3.35
C GLU A 45 3.64 -4.74 -2.67
N LYS A 46 4.76 -4.57 -3.37
CA LYS A 46 6.08 -4.78 -2.78
C LYS A 46 6.34 -3.82 -1.61
N ALA A 47 6.06 -2.53 -1.80
CA ALA A 47 6.19 -1.53 -0.75
C ALA A 47 5.32 -1.88 0.48
N LEU A 48 4.09 -2.34 0.25
CA LEU A 48 3.20 -2.81 1.31
C LEU A 48 3.79 -4.00 2.07
N LEU A 49 4.25 -5.03 1.35
CA LEU A 49 4.82 -6.22 1.98
C LEU A 49 6.11 -5.93 2.76
N GLU A 50 6.95 -5.03 2.23
CA GLU A 50 8.15 -4.55 2.93
C GLU A 50 7.79 -3.77 4.21
N PHE A 51 6.74 -2.93 4.18
CA PHE A 51 6.29 -2.19 5.36
C PHE A 51 5.77 -3.11 6.48
N TYR A 52 5.02 -4.15 6.14
CA TYR A 52 4.51 -5.13 7.11
C TYR A 52 5.54 -6.22 7.48
N ASP A 53 6.81 -6.05 7.08
CA ASP A 53 7.90 -7.03 7.26
C ASP A 53 7.50 -8.45 6.82
N VAL A 54 6.59 -8.55 5.85
CA VAL A 54 6.20 -9.84 5.29
C VAL A 54 7.31 -10.21 4.30
N SER A 55 8.38 -10.79 4.85
CA SER A 55 9.51 -11.32 4.08
C SER A 55 8.98 -12.22 2.96
N LEU A 56 8.98 -11.68 1.73
CA LEU A 56 8.82 -12.42 0.48
C LEU A 56 10.06 -13.33 0.31
N THR A 57 10.13 -14.37 1.13
CA THR A 57 11.07 -15.48 0.91
C THR A 57 10.42 -16.38 -0.13
N VAL A 58 10.76 -16.14 -1.40
CA VAL A 58 10.60 -17.09 -2.50
C VAL A 58 11.97 -17.55 -2.96
#